data_AF-A0A956WMQ9-F1
#
_entry.id   AF-A0A956WMQ9-F1
#
_cell.length_a   1.000
_cell.length_b   1.000
_cell.length_c   1.000
_cell.angle_alpha   90.00
_cell.angle_beta   90.00
_cell.angle_gamma   90.00
#
_symmetry.space_group_name_H-M   'P 1'
#
loop_
_entity.id
_entity.type
_entity.pdbx_description
1 polymer ?
#
loop_
_entity_poly.entity_id
_entity_poly.type
_entity_poly.pdbx_seq_one_letter_code
_entity_poly.pdbx_strand_id
1 'polypeptide(L)' 'MAVDLKQERGAATFAPLTAVPDQRGRFGQFGGKYAPETLMPAVEELEAAYAEARRDPKFQDLLDRLSRDYVGRPTPL' A
#
# COMPACT_ATOMS: atom_id res chain seq x y z
N MET A 1 -26.75 19.00 -36.86
CA MET A 1 -25.82 17.86 -36.82
C MET A 1 -24.41 18.40 -36.87
N ALA A 2 -23.65 18.22 -35.78
CA ALA A 2 -22.20 18.07 -35.71
C ALA A 2 -21.89 17.92 -34.22
N VAL A 3 -21.61 16.69 -33.83
CA VAL A 3 -21.11 16.31 -32.49
C VAL A 3 -19.65 16.76 -32.40
N ASP A 4 -19.24 17.41 -31.32
CA ASP A 4 -17.84 17.43 -30.93
C ASP A 4 -17.69 17.27 -29.42
N LEU A 5 -16.77 16.39 -29.05
CA LEU A 5 -16.82 15.58 -27.84
C LEU A 5 -16.24 16.31 -26.62
N LYS A 6 -16.94 16.14 -25.49
CA LYS A 6 -16.37 16.20 -24.14
C LYS A 6 -15.09 15.35 -24.08
N GLN A 7 -13.93 15.94 -23.73
CA GLN A 7 -13.00 15.41 -22.72
C GLN A 7 -11.81 16.36 -22.50
N GLU A 8 -11.98 17.38 -21.64
CA GLU A 8 -10.85 18.05 -20.99
C GLU A 8 -10.23 17.03 -20.00
N ARG A 9 -9.21 16.29 -20.46
CA ARG A 9 -8.45 15.37 -19.60
C ARG A 9 -7.64 16.19 -18.60
N GLY A 10 -8.15 16.32 -17.38
CA GLY A 10 -7.41 16.87 -16.25
C GLY A 10 -6.06 16.17 -16.10
N ALA A 11 -4.98 16.95 -16.19
CA ALA A 11 -3.62 16.46 -16.10
C ALA A 11 -3.41 15.72 -14.77
N ALA A 12 -2.99 14.46 -14.86
CA ALA A 12 -2.61 13.67 -13.69
C ALA A 12 -1.36 14.29 -13.06
N THR A 13 -1.53 15.04 -11.99
CA THR A 13 -0.41 15.53 -11.17
C THR A 13 0.25 14.33 -10.50
N PHE A 14 1.43 13.92 -10.97
CA PHE A 14 2.22 12.88 -10.32
C PHE A 14 2.94 13.51 -9.11
N ALA A 15 2.51 13.14 -7.90
CA ALA A 15 3.27 13.41 -6.69
C ALA A 15 4.64 12.70 -6.77
N PRO A 16 5.72 13.27 -6.23
CA PRO A 16 7.05 12.67 -6.31
C PRO A 16 7.04 11.25 -5.72
N LEU A 17 7.56 10.28 -6.49
CA LEU A 17 7.56 8.85 -6.18
C LEU A 17 8.39 8.45 -4.94
N THR A 18 9.02 9.42 -4.27
CA THR A 18 9.93 9.19 -3.13
C THR A 18 9.19 8.81 -1.85
N ALA A 19 7.87 9.04 -1.77
CA ALA A 19 7.04 8.64 -0.64
C ALA A 19 5.69 8.11 -1.14
N VAL A 20 5.67 6.80 -1.44
CA VAL A 20 4.47 6.07 -1.86
C VAL A 20 4.23 4.89 -0.92
N PRO A 21 2.97 4.43 -0.74
CA PRO A 21 1.74 5.08 -1.21
C PRO A 21 1.40 6.39 -0.48
N ASP A 22 0.49 7.19 -1.04
CA ASP A 22 -0.13 8.33 -0.34
C ASP A 22 -0.97 7.85 0.87
N GLN A 23 -1.47 8.78 1.69
CA GLN A 23 -2.30 8.46 2.86
C GLN A 23 -3.60 7.72 2.50
N ARG A 24 -4.01 7.74 1.24
CA ARG A 24 -5.19 7.03 0.73
C ARG A 24 -4.83 5.67 0.12
N GLY A 25 -3.57 5.25 0.23
CA GLY A 25 -3.07 3.98 -0.30
C GLY A 25 -2.76 4.00 -1.80
N ARG A 26 -2.60 5.19 -2.41
CA ARG A 26 -2.39 5.30 -3.86
C ARG A 26 -0.94 5.54 -4.26
N PHE A 27 -0.59 4.97 -5.40
CA PHE A 27 0.66 5.17 -6.13
C PHE A 27 0.34 6.01 -7.38
N GLY A 28 0.31 7.34 -7.20
CA GLY A 28 -0.22 8.24 -8.22
C GLY A 28 -1.71 7.98 -8.48
N GLN A 29 -2.07 7.63 -9.71
CA GLN A 29 -3.46 7.32 -10.09
C GLN A 29 -3.92 5.90 -9.74
N PHE A 30 -3.00 5.03 -9.28
CA PHE A 30 -3.27 3.60 -9.07
C PHE A 30 -3.32 3.26 -7.57
N GLY A 31 -3.91 2.11 -7.21
CA GLY A 31 -4.05 1.67 -5.82
C GLY A 31 -5.26 2.29 -5.12
N GLY A 32 -5.19 2.47 -3.81
CA GLY A 32 -6.33 2.83 -2.97
C GLY A 32 -7.10 1.61 -2.46
N LYS A 33 -8.20 1.87 -1.74
CA LYS A 33 -9.03 0.85 -1.10
C LYS A 33 -10.38 0.78 -1.80
N TYR A 34 -10.62 -0.29 -2.55
CA TYR A 34 -11.88 -0.56 -3.24
C TYR A 34 -12.47 -1.87 -2.73
N ALA A 35 -12.92 -1.85 -1.48
CA ALA A 35 -13.57 -2.97 -0.81
C ALA A 35 -15.02 -2.59 -0.44
N PRO A 36 -15.91 -3.57 -0.19
CA PRO A 36 -17.20 -3.30 0.41
C PRO A 36 -17.07 -2.52 1.73
N GLU A 37 -18.01 -1.61 1.99
CA GLU A 37 -18.04 -0.80 3.22
C GLU A 37 -17.96 -1.67 4.49
N THR A 38 -18.58 -2.84 4.46
CA THR A 38 -18.56 -3.79 5.57
C THR A 38 -17.17 -4.33 5.90
N LEU A 39 -16.21 -4.24 4.99
CA LEU A 39 -14.82 -4.64 5.21
C LEU A 39 -13.91 -3.48 5.61
N MET A 40 -14.35 -2.23 5.44
CA MET A 40 -13.52 -1.07 5.73
C MET A 40 -13.02 -1.02 7.19
N PRO A 41 -13.83 -1.36 8.21
CA PRO A 41 -13.35 -1.38 9.61
C PRO A 41 -12.20 -2.37 9.83
N ALA A 42 -12.28 -3.56 9.24
CA ALA A 42 -11.23 -4.58 9.37
C ALA A 42 -9.94 -4.18 8.63
N VAL A 43 -10.06 -3.47 7.50
CA VAL A 43 -8.90 -2.94 6.77
C VAL A 43 -8.20 -1.84 7.57
N GLU A 44 -8.97 -0.96 8.22
CA GLU A 44 -8.42 0.10 9.06
C GLU A 44 -7.71 -0.45 10.31
N GLU A 45 -8.30 -1.46 10.95
CA GLU A 45 -7.67 -2.17 12.07
C GLU A 45 -6.35 -2.82 11.66
N LEU A 46 -6.34 -3.52 10.52
CA LEU A 46 -5.13 -4.14 9.97
C LEU A 46 -4.04 -3.11 9.67
N GLU A 47 -4.39 -1.96 9.11
CA GLU A 47 -3.43 -0.90 8.82
C GLU A 47 -2.81 -0.31 10.08
N ALA A 48 -3.62 -0.09 11.13
CA ALA A 48 -3.13 0.37 12.42
C ALA A 48 -2.17 -0.65 13.03
N ALA A 49 -2.58 -1.92 13.11
CA ALA A 49 -1.76 -3.01 13.65
C ALA A 49 -0.46 -3.20 12.87
N TYR A 50 -0.51 -3.13 11.53
CA TYR A 50 0.68 -3.20 10.69
C TYR A 50 1.62 -2.01 10.93
N ALA A 51 1.08 -0.79 11.04
CA ALA A 51 1.90 0.39 11.28
C ALA A 51 2.63 0.34 12.63
N GLU A 52 2.01 -0.25 13.64
CA GLU A 52 2.62 -0.52 14.95
C GLU A 52 3.67 -1.63 14.83
N ALA A 53 3.31 -2.81 14.32
CA ALA A 53 4.20 -3.96 14.19
C ALA A 53 5.45 -3.68 13.33
N ARG A 54 5.31 -2.87 12.27
CA ARG A 54 6.45 -2.46 11.43
C ARG A 54 7.49 -1.65 12.20
N ARG A 55 7.09 -0.93 13.25
CA ARG A 55 7.99 -0.12 14.08
C ARG A 55 8.46 -0.83 15.35
N ASP A 56 7.86 -1.97 15.71
CA ASP A 56 8.22 -2.75 16.89
C ASP A 56 9.48 -3.61 16.62
N PRO A 57 10.60 -3.36 17.33
CA PRO A 57 11.82 -4.17 17.19
C PRO A 57 11.60 -5.65 17.50
N LYS A 58 10.73 -5.98 18.48
CA LYS A 58 10.48 -7.38 18.85
C LYS A 58 9.81 -8.16 17.72
N PHE A 59 8.91 -7.49 16.99
CA PHE A 59 8.26 -8.07 15.82
C PHE A 59 9.27 -8.31 14.69
N GLN A 60 10.15 -7.33 14.43
CA GLN A 60 11.21 -7.47 13.42
C GLN A 60 12.19 -8.60 13.77
N ASP A 61 12.65 -8.67 15.01
CA ASP A 61 13.57 -9.72 15.47
C ASP A 61 12.98 -11.12 15.31
N LEU A 62 11.69 -11.27 15.63
CA LEU A 62 10.98 -12.54 15.45
C LEU A 62 10.84 -12.90 13.97
N LEU A 63 10.43 -11.93 13.14
CA LEU A 63 10.27 -12.12 11.69
C LEU A 63 11.60 -12.51 11.03
N ASP A 64 12.68 -11.86 11.43
CA ASP A 64 14.04 -12.14 10.93
C ASP A 64 14.53 -13.51 11.36
N ARG A 65 14.29 -13.90 12.62
CA ARG A 65 14.61 -15.24 13.11
C ARG A 65 13.85 -16.31 12.32
N LEU A 66 12.54 -16.14 12.14
CA LEU A 66 11.73 -17.08 11.35
C LEU A 66 12.18 -17.11 9.89
N SER A 67 12.54 -15.96 9.32
CA SER A 67 13.05 -15.88 7.95
C SER A 67 14.34 -16.68 7.77
N ARG A 68 15.25 -16.66 8.75
CA ARG A 68 16.50 -17.42 8.71
C ARG A 68 16.29 -18.90 9.04
N ASP A 69 15.70 -19.17 10.19
CA ASP A 69 15.75 -20.49 10.82
C ASP A 69 14.64 -21.42 10.31
N TYR A 70 13.53 -20.84 9.83
CA TYR A 70 12.38 -21.60 9.35
C TYR A 70 12.20 -21.52 7.83
N VAL A 71 12.24 -20.31 7.26
CA VAL A 71 12.08 -20.11 5.81
C VAL A 71 13.37 -20.39 5.04
N GLY A 72 14.55 -20.27 5.67
CA GLY A 72 15.84 -20.57 5.05
C GLY A 72 16.44 -19.41 4.23
N ARG A 73 16.10 -18.16 4.57
CA ARG A 73 16.72 -16.96 3.95
C ARG A 73 18.12 -16.71 4.53
N PRO A 74 19.05 -16.10 3.76
CA PRO A 74 18.88 -15.58 2.41
C PRO A 74 18.91 -16.67 1.33
N THR A 75 18.20 -16.44 0.22
CA THR A 75 18.38 -17.20 -1.02
C THR A 75 19.72 -16.78 -1.65
N PRO A 76 20.58 -17.73 -2.07
CA PRO A 76 21.78 -17.40 -2.84
C PRO A 76 21.43 -16.58 -4.08
N LEU A 77 22.35 -15.69 -4.48
CA LEU A 77 22.22 -14.87 -5.70
C LEU A 77 22.53 -15.66 -6.96
#